data_AF-A0A1V9K043-F1
#
_entry.id   AF-A0A1V9K043-F1
#
_cell.length_a   1.000
_cell.length_b   1.000
_cell.length_c   1.000
_cell.angle_alpha   90.00
_cell.angle_beta   90.00
_cell.angle_gamma   90.00
#
_symmetry.space_group_name_H-M   'P 1'
#
loop_
_entity.id
_entity.type
_entity.pdbx_description
1 polymer ?
#
loop_
_entity_poly.entity_id
_entity_poly.type
_entity_poly.pdbx_seq_one_letter_code
_entity_poly.pdbx_strand_id
1 'polypeptide(L)' 'MRIDQAIDEVLDAIGDDPEYAEARRELDAASDALRTGTTAEAHSHLVTANRLLAEACPI' A
#
# COMPACT_ATOMS: atom_id res chain seq x y z
N MET A 1 -14.24 0.51 3.69
CA MET A 1 -14.02 1.98 3.76
C MET A 1 -13.44 2.44 2.43
N ARG A 2 -13.40 3.75 2.12
CA ARG A 2 -12.84 4.22 0.83
C ARG A 2 -11.31 3.97 0.71
N ILE A 3 -10.64 3.74 1.83
CA ILE A 3 -9.20 3.43 1.87
C ILE A 3 -8.94 1.99 1.44
N ASP A 4 -9.73 1.02 1.91
CA ASP A 4 -9.58 -0.40 1.52
C ASP A 4 -9.68 -0.57 0.00
N GLN A 5 -10.68 0.08 -0.63
CA GLN A 5 -10.83 0.06 -2.09
C GLN A 5 -9.63 0.67 -2.82
N ALA A 6 -9.06 1.76 -2.28
CA ALA A 6 -7.90 2.40 -2.90
C ALA A 6 -6.65 1.51 -2.80
N ILE A 7 -6.51 0.76 -1.71
CA ILE A 7 -5.43 -0.24 -1.57
C ILE A 7 -5.61 -1.33 -2.63
N ASP A 8 -6.81 -1.89 -2.78
CA ASP A 8 -7.11 -2.93 -3.77
C ASP A 8 -6.80 -2.46 -5.20
N GLU A 9 -7.23 -1.25 -5.56
CA GLU A 9 -6.97 -0.66 -6.90
C GLU A 9 -5.46 -0.51 -7.18
N VAL A 10 -4.66 -0.14 -6.16
CA VAL A 10 -3.20 -0.04 -6.30
C VAL A 10 -2.55 -1.42 -6.39
N LEU A 11 -2.99 -2.37 -5.57
CA LEU A 11 -2.49 -3.75 -5.60
C LEU A 11 -2.75 -4.41 -6.97
N ASP A 12 -3.93 -4.18 -7.55
CA ASP A 12 -4.27 -4.64 -8.90
C ASP A 12 -3.39 -3.96 -9.97
N ALA A 13 -3.12 -2.66 -9.82
CA ALA A 13 -2.31 -1.90 -10.76
C ALA A 13 -0.84 -2.35 -10.78
N ILE A 14 -0.24 -2.58 -9.61
CA ILE A 14 1.17 -3.00 -9.51
C ILE A 14 1.36 -4.49 -9.80
N GLY A 15 0.33 -5.32 -9.59
CA GLY A 15 0.42 -6.76 -9.80
C GLY A 15 1.59 -7.42 -9.05
N ASP A 16 1.98 -8.63 -9.45
CA ASP A 16 3.10 -9.36 -8.83
C ASP A 16 4.48 -8.87 -9.32
N ASP A 17 4.58 -7.61 -9.77
CA ASP A 17 5.84 -7.06 -10.26
C ASP A 17 6.89 -7.03 -9.12
N PRO A 18 8.06 -7.67 -9.29
CA PRO A 18 9.13 -7.64 -8.30
C PRO A 18 9.60 -6.23 -7.94
N GLU A 19 9.48 -5.26 -8.86
CA GLU A 19 9.86 -3.87 -8.63
C GLU A 19 9.00 -3.20 -7.56
N TYR A 20 7.72 -3.58 -7.46
CA TYR A 20 6.78 -3.06 -6.47
C TYR A 20 6.61 -3.98 -5.25
N ALA A 21 7.40 -5.05 -5.10
CA ALA A 21 7.24 -6.02 -4.02
C ALA A 21 7.34 -5.43 -2.60
N GLU A 22 8.13 -4.36 -2.41
CA GLU A 22 8.19 -3.66 -1.14
C GLU A 22 6.97 -2.78 -0.90
N ALA A 23 6.50 -2.06 -1.93
CA ALA A 23 5.26 -1.29 -1.86
C ALA A 23 4.04 -2.18 -1.60
N ARG A 24 3.95 -3.34 -2.27
CA ARG A 24 2.95 -4.39 -2.04
C ARG A 24 2.87 -4.78 -0.57
N ARG A 25 4.02 -5.08 0.06
CA ARG A 25 4.07 -5.50 1.47
C ARG A 25 3.54 -4.41 2.42
N GLU A 26 3.88 -3.15 2.15
CA GLU A 26 3.36 -2.03 2.96
C GLU A 26 1.85 -1.84 2.76
N LEU A 27 1.32 -2.04 1.55
CA LEU A 27 -0.12 -1.98 1.27
C LEU A 27 -0.89 -3.12 1.97
N ASP A 28 -0.35 -4.34 1.97
CA ASP A 28 -0.93 -5.47 2.70
C ASP A 28 -0.97 -5.19 4.21
N ALA A 29 0.14 -4.68 4.77
CA ALA A 29 0.21 -4.29 6.18
C ALA A 29 -0.77 -3.16 6.53
N ALA A 30 -0.94 -2.18 5.62
CA ALA A 30 -1.94 -1.13 5.78
C ALA A 30 -3.36 -1.71 5.84
N SER A 31 -3.67 -2.67 4.97
CA SER A 31 -4.97 -3.34 4.90
C SER A 31 -5.27 -4.12 6.19
N ASP A 32 -4.28 -4.86 6.70
CA ASP A 32 -4.38 -5.58 7.98
C ASP A 32 -4.62 -4.61 9.16
N ALA A 33 -3.88 -3.50 9.22
CA ALA A 33 -4.05 -2.48 10.25
C ALA A 33 -5.43 -1.80 10.21
N LEU A 34 -5.98 -1.55 9.01
CA LEU A 34 -7.35 -1.04 8.86
C LEU A 34 -8.39 -2.02 9.39
N ARG A 35 -8.20 -3.33 9.15
CA ARG A 35 -9.09 -4.38 9.69
C ARG A 35 -9.04 -4.48 11.20
N THR A 36 -7.90 -4.22 11.83
CA THR A 36 -7.76 -4.23 13.31
C THR A 36 -8.16 -2.91 13.96
N GLY A 37 -8.49 -1.88 13.17
CA GLY A 37 -8.88 -0.55 13.65
C GLY A 37 -7.69 0.32 14.07
N THR A 38 -6.47 -0.04 13.69
CA THR A 38 -5.24 0.71 14.01
C THR A 38 -4.95 1.75 12.92
N THR A 39 -5.78 2.79 12.84
CA THR A 39 -5.72 3.81 11.77
C THR A 39 -4.37 4.55 11.67
N ALA A 40 -3.66 4.74 12.79
CA ALA A 40 -2.35 5.40 12.78
C ALA A 40 -1.26 4.53 12.15
N GLU A 41 -1.31 3.22 12.39
CA GLU A 41 -0.39 2.24 11.82
C GLU A 41 -0.67 2.07 10.32
N ALA A 42 -1.93 1.92 9.95
CA ALA A 42 -2.36 1.90 8.56
C ALA A 42 -1.87 3.15 7.79
N HIS A 43 -2.01 4.33 8.39
CA HIS A 43 -1.51 5.56 7.80
C HIS A 43 0.00 5.55 7.60
N SER A 44 0.78 5.05 8.57
CA SER A 44 2.23 4.93 8.44
C SER A 44 2.61 4.03 7.26
N HIS A 45 1.97 2.87 7.14
CA HIS A 45 2.20 1.94 6.04
C HIS A 45 1.82 2.54 4.67
N LEU A 46 0.69 3.24 4.58
CA LEU A 46 0.28 3.94 3.35
C LEU A 46 1.28 5.02 2.91
N VAL A 47 1.86 5.76 3.86
CA VAL A 47 2.88 6.77 3.55
C VAL A 47 4.14 6.09 2.99
N THR A 48 4.58 4.99 3.60
CA THR A 48 5.75 4.23 3.12
C THR A 48 5.48 3.63 1.74
N ALA A 49 4.32 3.00 1.53
CA ALA A 49 3.91 2.45 0.24
C ALA A 49 3.95 3.51 -0.87
N ASN A 50 3.35 4.69 -0.62
CA ASN A 50 3.35 5.79 -1.60
C ASN A 50 4.77 6.25 -1.98
N ARG A 51 5.68 6.32 -1.02
CA ARG A 51 7.08 6.66 -1.29
C ARG A 51 7.74 5.61 -2.19
N LEU A 52 7.56 4.33 -1.86
CA LEU A 52 8.15 3.23 -2.64
C LEU A 52 7.59 3.18 -4.07
N LEU A 53 6.28 3.42 -4.24
CA LEU A 53 5.67 3.51 -5.56
C LEU A 53 6.25 4.65 -6.41
N ALA A 54 6.50 5.81 -5.78
CA ALA A 54 7.11 6.96 -6.45
C ALA A 54 8.58 6.72 -6.81
N GLU A 55 9.32 5.95 -6.00
CA GLU A 55 10.71 5.58 -6.27
C GLU A 55 10.81 4.55 -7.41
N ALA A 56 9.90 3.58 -7.45
CA ALA A 56 9.82 2.54 -8.47
C ALA A 56 9.26 3.04 -9.81
N CYS A 57 8.43 4.09 -9.81
CA CYS A 57 7.97 4.75 -11.03
C CYS A 57 8.55 6.16 -11.12
N PRO A 58 9.82 6.31 -11.56
CA PRO A 58 10.39 7.63 -11.79
C PRO A 58 9.67 8.27 -12.98
N ILE A 59 8.76 9.20 -12.68
CA ILE A 59 8.13 10.08 -13.66
C ILE A 59 9.16 11.02 -14.29
#